data_AF-A0A292PWM0-F1
#
_entry.id   AF-A0A292PWM0-F1
#
_cell.length_a   1.000
_cell.length_b   1.000
_cell.length_c   1.000
_cell.angle_alpha   90.00
_cell.angle_beta   90.00
_cell.angle_gamma   90.00
#
_symmetry.space_group_name_H-M   'P 1'
#
loop_
_entity.id
_entity.type
_entity.pdbx_description
1 polymer ?
#
loop_
_entity_poly.entity_id
_entity_poly.type
_entity_poly.pdbx_seq_one_letter_code
_entity_poly.pdbx_strand_id
1 'polypeptide(L)'
;MDQIQSILDGFIDFEGQRLAETLTTTILVLSGILAFIVGYLLSDLKYTVYIGLSGTVIAFLAVVPPWGIYKRNPLTYLPAGGVQVQMVDGDAGGGKEKEEGKKVK
;
A
#
# COMPACT_ATOMS: atom_id res chain seq x y z
N MET A 1 22.67 -0.48 11.10
CA MET A 1 21.75 0.67 10.97
C MET A 1 20.72 0.41 9.88
N ASP A 2 21.07 -0.35 8.84
CA ASP A 2 20.23 -0.59 7.65
C ASP A 2 18.98 -1.43 7.93
N GLN A 3 19.04 -2.33 8.92
CA GLN A 3 17.89 -3.16 9.31
C GLN A 3 16.80 -2.36 10.05
N ILE A 4 17.18 -1.34 10.82
CA ILE A 4 16.20 -0.44 11.45
C ILE A 4 15.64 0.50 10.39
N GLN A 5 16.48 0.95 9.45
CA GLN A 5 16.02 1.74 8.31
C GLN A 5 15.05 0.97 7.43
N SER A 6 15.25 -0.31 7.14
CA SER A 6 14.29 -1.10 6.34
C SER A 6 12.95 -1.38 7.05
N ILE A 7 12.97 -1.42 8.38
CA ILE A 7 11.76 -1.46 9.22
C ILE A 7 11.07 -0.08 9.29
N LEU A 8 11.81 1.02 9.14
CA LEU A 8 11.20 2.35 9.06
C LEU A 8 10.69 2.68 7.65
N ASP A 9 11.44 2.29 6.62
CA ASP A 9 11.10 2.53 5.21
C ASP A 9 9.87 1.73 4.79
N GLY A 10 9.64 0.57 5.42
CA GLY A 10 8.30 0.08 5.70
C GLY A 10 7.35 -0.08 4.52
N PHE A 11 7.84 -0.18 3.28
CA PHE A 11 7.00 -0.11 2.07
C PHE A 11 5.83 -1.09 2.15
N ILE A 12 4.61 -0.56 2.27
CA ILE A 12 3.36 -1.31 2.45
C ILE A 12 2.68 -1.43 1.09
N ASP A 13 2.15 -2.60 0.76
CA ASP A 13 1.33 -2.77 -0.44
C ASP A 13 -0.13 -2.34 -0.21
N PHE A 14 -0.92 -2.14 -1.27
CA PHE A 14 -2.29 -1.65 -1.14
C PHE A 14 -3.18 -2.59 -0.31
N GLU A 15 -3.03 -3.89 -0.51
CA GLU A 15 -3.73 -4.94 0.25
C GLU A 15 -3.36 -4.91 1.73
N GLY A 16 -2.08 -4.67 2.03
CA GLY A 16 -1.52 -4.53 3.37
C GLY A 16 -2.06 -3.29 4.06
N GLN A 17 -2.17 -2.16 3.35
CA GLN A 17 -2.83 -0.95 3.87
C GLN A 17 -4.31 -1.22 4.19
N ARG A 18 -5.05 -1.86 3.29
CA ARG A 18 -6.47 -2.22 3.54
C ARG A 18 -6.61 -3.16 4.74
N LEU A 19 -5.70 -4.11 4.89
CA LEU A 19 -5.67 -5.03 6.03
C LEU A 19 -5.38 -4.26 7.33
N ALA A 20 -4.41 -3.35 7.32
CA ALA A 20 -4.07 -2.47 8.44
C ALA A 20 -5.27 -1.62 8.89
N GLU A 21 -5.99 -1.02 7.94
CA GLU A 21 -7.21 -0.23 8.20
C GLU A 21 -8.32 -1.09 8.82
N THR A 22 -8.56 -2.26 8.24
CA THR A 22 -9.56 -3.22 8.74
C THR A 22 -9.22 -3.65 10.17
N LEU A 23 -7.97 -4.03 10.41
CA LEU A 23 -7.49 -4.51 11.70
C LEU A 23 -7.58 -3.42 12.78
N THR A 24 -7.16 -2.19 12.47
CA THR A 24 -7.29 -1.04 13.37
C THR A 24 -8.75 -0.82 13.76
N THR A 25 -9.64 -0.78 12.77
CA THR A 25 -11.07 -0.56 13.00
C THR A 25 -11.66 -1.67 13.85
N THR A 26 -11.41 -2.94 13.51
CA THR A 26 -11.92 -4.08 14.26
C THR A 26 -11.42 -4.08 15.71
N ILE A 27 -10.12 -3.87 15.94
CA ILE A 27 -9.55 -3.85 17.30
C ILE A 27 -10.18 -2.72 18.13
N LEU A 28 -10.23 -1.49 17.59
CA LEU A 28 -10.74 -0.35 18.34
C LEU A 28 -12.25 -0.43 18.59
N VAL A 29 -13.03 -0.95 17.65
CA VAL A 29 -14.47 -1.19 17.85
C VAL A 29 -14.71 -2.23 18.94
N LEU A 30 -14.01 -3.37 18.89
CA LEU A 30 -14.13 -4.39 19.93
C LEU A 30 -13.69 -3.87 21.30
N SER A 31 -12.59 -3.13 21.34
CA SER A 31 -12.13 -2.47 22.55
C SER A 31 -13.15 -1.46 23.08
N GLY A 32 -13.80 -0.68 22.21
CA GLY A 32 -14.83 0.29 22.59
C GLY A 32 -16.06 -0.38 23.18
N ILE A 33 -16.53 -1.47 22.58
CA ILE A 33 -17.64 -2.28 23.11
C ILE A 33 -17.30 -2.83 24.50
N LEU A 34 -16.10 -3.40 24.66
CA LEU A 34 -15.64 -3.93 25.95
C LEU A 34 -15.49 -2.82 27.00
N ALA A 35 -14.89 -1.69 26.62
CA ALA A 35 -14.72 -0.53 27.50
C ALA A 35 -16.08 0.00 27.98
N PHE A 36 -17.07 0.06 27.08
CA PHE A 36 -18.42 0.48 27.42
C PHE A 36 -19.10 -0.50 28.38
N ILE A 37 -19.10 -1.80 28.09
CA ILE A 37 -19.74 -2.81 28.95
C ILE A 37 -19.12 -2.80 30.35
N VAL A 38 -17.79 -2.86 30.45
CA VAL A 38 -17.09 -2.93 31.73
C VAL A 38 -17.24 -1.61 32.51
N GLY A 39 -17.09 -0.47 31.83
CA GLY A 39 -17.27 0.85 32.43
C GLY A 39 -18.69 1.06 32.95
N TYR A 40 -19.69 0.58 32.23
CA TYR A 40 -21.09 0.63 32.65
C TYR A 40 -21.35 -0.24 33.89
N LEU A 41 -20.91 -1.50 33.87
CA LEU A 41 -21.10 -2.43 34.99
C LEU A 41 -20.40 -1.97 36.28
N LEU A 42 -19.22 -1.35 36.15
CA LEU A 42 -18.45 -0.86 37.30
C LEU A 42 -18.79 0.59 37.68
N SER A 43 -19.53 1.32 36.84
CA SER A 43 -19.85 2.75 37.02
C SER A 43 -18.62 3.64 37.28
N ASP A 44 -17.44 3.27 36.77
CA ASP A 44 -16.19 4.02 36.92
C ASP A 44 -15.51 4.22 35.56
N LEU A 45 -15.33 5.50 35.18
CA LEU A 45 -14.73 5.93 33.92
C LEU A 45 -13.29 5.45 33.74
N LYS A 46 -12.54 5.20 34.83
CA LYS A 46 -11.14 4.75 34.76
C LYS A 46 -11.01 3.44 33.99
N TYR A 47 -11.92 2.49 34.21
CA TYR A 47 -11.88 1.20 33.52
C TYR A 47 -12.15 1.35 32.03
N THR A 48 -13.10 2.22 31.64
CA THR A 48 -13.34 2.57 30.24
C THR A 48 -12.07 3.10 29.58
N VAL A 49 -11.38 4.02 30.24
CA VAL A 49 -10.14 4.63 29.73
C VAL A 49 -9.01 3.60 29.65
N TYR A 50 -8.81 2.78 30.68
CA TYR A 50 -7.76 1.75 30.67
C TYR A 50 -7.98 0.72 29.57
N ILE A 51 -9.22 0.26 29.38
CA ILE A 51 -9.52 -0.69 28.31
C ILE A 51 -9.32 -0.03 26.96
N GLY A 52 -9.82 1.21 26.76
CA GLY A 52 -9.61 1.96 25.52
C GLY A 52 -8.12 2.13 25.18
N LEU A 53 -7.30 2.57 26.14
CA LEU A 53 -5.85 2.71 25.96
C LEU A 53 -5.17 1.38 25.67
N SER A 54 -5.57 0.30 26.35
CA SER A 54 -5.04 -1.03 26.06
C SER A 54 -5.35 -1.47 24.64
N GLY A 55 -6.58 -1.24 24.15
CA GLY A 55 -6.97 -1.52 22.77
C GLY A 55 -6.19 -0.67 21.76
N THR A 56 -5.94 0.60 22.08
CA THR A 56 -5.10 1.48 21.24
C THR A 56 -3.65 0.98 21.17
N VAL A 57 -3.07 0.56 22.29
CA VAL A 57 -1.71 -0.02 22.30
C VAL A 57 -1.67 -1.30 21.46
N ILE A 58 -2.67 -2.17 21.60
CA ILE A 58 -2.77 -3.39 20.80
C ILE A 58 -2.89 -3.05 19.30
N ALA A 59 -3.73 -2.08 18.93
CA ALA A 59 -3.86 -1.64 17.54
C ALA A 59 -2.55 -1.07 16.98
N PHE A 60 -1.81 -0.27 17.76
CA PHE A 60 -0.52 0.24 17.35
C PHE A 60 0.49 -0.87 17.14
N LEU A 61 0.61 -1.83 18.06
CA LEU A 61 1.50 -2.98 17.88
C LEU A 61 1.08 -3.80 16.66
N ALA A 62 -0.21 -3.95 16.41
CA ALA A 62 -0.71 -4.74 15.29
C ALA A 62 -0.41 -4.09 13.94
N VAL A 63 -0.46 -2.76 13.81
CA VAL A 63 -0.48 -2.08 12.51
C VAL A 63 0.74 -1.19 12.22
N VAL A 64 1.41 -0.65 13.25
CA VAL A 64 2.52 0.31 13.05
C VAL A 64 3.80 -0.34 12.55
N PRO A 65 4.29 -1.46 13.12
CA PRO A 65 5.47 -2.11 12.57
C PRO A 65 5.16 -2.67 11.18
N PRO A 66 6.10 -2.61 10.22
CA PRO A 66 5.88 -3.13 8.87
C PRO A 66 6.01 -4.66 8.87
N TRP A 67 5.04 -5.34 9.46
CA TRP A 67 5.00 -6.79 9.47
C TRP A 67 5.04 -7.34 8.05
N GLY A 68 5.74 -8.46 7.84
CA GLY A 68 5.86 -9.09 6.51
C GLY A 68 4.52 -9.50 5.88
N ILE A 69 3.44 -9.56 6.66
CA ILE A 69 2.08 -9.79 6.16
C ILE A 69 1.56 -8.66 5.26
N TYR A 70 2.08 -7.44 5.41
CA TYR A 70 1.62 -6.25 4.69
C TYR A 70 2.38 -5.95 3.39
N LYS A 71 3.24 -6.87 2.95
CA LYS A 71 4.11 -6.71 1.77
C LYS A 71 4.08 -7.91 0.82
N ARG A 72 2.97 -8.67 0.83
CA ARG A 72 2.86 -9.96 0.12
C ARG A 72 2.49 -9.81 -1.35
N ASN A 73 1.97 -8.67 -1.78
CA ASN A 73 1.44 -8.45 -3.12
C ASN A 73 2.24 -7.34 -3.83
N PRO A 74 3.39 -7.66 -4.45
CA PRO A 74 4.14 -6.68 -5.22
C PRO A 74 3.33 -6.25 -6.45
N LEU A 75 3.13 -4.95 -6.60
CA LEU A 75 2.37 -4.38 -7.71
C LEU A 75 3.16 -4.50 -9.01
N THR A 76 2.53 -5.06 -10.04
CA THR A 76 3.07 -5.05 -11.40
C THR A 76 2.64 -3.77 -12.08
N TYR A 77 3.56 -2.82 -12.23
CA TYR A 77 3.32 -1.60 -12.99
C TYR A 77 3.20 -1.94 -14.48
N LEU A 78 2.23 -1.35 -15.16
CA LEU A 78 2.24 -1.35 -16.62
C LEU A 78 3.43 -0.53 -17.11
N PRO A 79 4.05 -0.90 -18.26
CA PRO A 79 5.10 -0.09 -18.85
C PRO A 79 4.59 1.34 -19.04
N ALA A 80 5.42 2.33 -18.74
CA ALA A 80 5.14 3.75 -18.97
C ALA A 80 5.17 4.05 -20.49
N GLY A 81 4.27 3.43 -21.22
CA GLY A 81 3.98 3.70 -22.62
C GLY A 81 2.49 3.97 -22.69
N GLY A 82 2.12 5.24 -22.84
CA GLY A 82 0.81 5.57 -23.37
C GLY A 82 0.57 4.76 -24.64
N VAL A 83 -0.67 4.36 -24.88
CA VAL A 83 -1.10 3.65 -26.09
C VAL A 83 -0.44 4.31 -27.31
N GLN A 84 0.62 3.69 -27.83
CA GLN A 84 1.15 4.01 -29.14
C GLN A 84 0.13 3.42 -30.09
N VAL A 85 -0.82 4.26 -30.52
CA VAL A 85 -1.74 3.91 -31.60
C VAL A 85 -0.85 3.56 -32.79
N GLN A 86 -0.79 2.27 -33.09
CA GLN A 86 -0.08 1.76 -34.26
C GLN A 86 -0.83 2.30 -35.48
N MET A 87 -0.29 3.36 -36.11
CA MET A 87 -0.72 3.72 -37.45
C MET A 87 -0.35 2.54 -38.35
N VAL A 88 -1.38 1.84 -38.81
CA VAL A 88 -1.25 0.89 -39.92
C VAL A 88 -1.09 1.74 -41.17
N ASP A 89 0.16 2.02 -41.55
CA ASP A 89 0.48 2.55 -42.88
C ASP A 89 0.25 1.43 -43.91
N GLY A 90 -1.00 1.34 -44.37
CA GLY A 90 -1.40 0.54 -45.51
C GLY A 90 -1.01 1.25 -46.81
N ASP A 91 0.03 0.72 -47.44
CA ASP A 91 0.27 0.63 -48.88
C ASP A 91 -0.39 1.69 -49.78
N ALA A 92 0.38 2.73 -50.11
CA ALA A 92 0.17 3.52 -51.31
C ALA A 92 1.52 3.71 -52.00
N GLY A 93 1.73 2.95 -53.08
CA GLY A 93 2.97 2.93 -53.82
C GLY A 93 3.35 4.24 -54.49
N GLY A 94 4.63 4.36 -54.81
CA GLY A 94 5.14 5.30 -55.79
C GLY A 94 6.52 5.86 -55.45
N GLY A 95 7.44 5.72 -56.40
CA GLY A 95 8.58 6.64 -56.53
C GLY A 95 9.94 6.08 -56.12
N LYS A 96 10.75 5.75 -57.13
CA LYS A 96 12.19 5.55 -57.04
C LYS A 96 12.88 6.85 -56.60
N GLU A 97 13.96 6.76 -55.83
CA GLU A 97 15.23 7.42 -56.17
C GLU A 97 16.40 6.78 -55.40
N LYS A 98 17.44 6.42 -56.18
CA LYS A 98 18.77 6.04 -55.68
C LYS A 98 19.52 7.33 -55.39
N GLU A 99 20.28 7.38 -54.31
CA GLU A 99 21.60 8.02 -54.38
C GLU A 99 22.62 7.33 -53.46
N GLU A 100 23.77 7.09 -54.07
CA GLU A 100 24.91 6.33 -53.61
C GLU A 100 25.93 7.28 -52.99
N GLY A 101 26.54 6.88 -51.87
CA GLY A 101 27.87 7.36 -51.47
C GLY A 101 27.93 8.63 -50.62
N LYS A 102 28.53 8.51 -49.43
CA LYS A 102 29.91 8.96 -49.18
C LYS A 102 30.30 8.76 -47.71
N LYS A 103 31.14 7.76 -47.51
CA LYS A 103 31.93 7.53 -46.29
C LYS A 103 33.20 8.38 -46.38
N VAL A 104 33.44 9.34 -45.49
CA VAL A 104 34.82 9.85 -45.25
C VAL A 104 34.98 10.32 -43.80
N LYS A 105 35.85 9.57 -43.10
CA LYS A 105 36.71 9.87 -41.93
C LYS A 105 36.11 10.52 -40.69
#